data_AF-A0AAV5TJU5-F1
#
_entry.id   AF-A0AAV5TJU5-F1
#
_cell.length_a   1.000
_cell.length_b   1.000
_cell.length_c   1.000
_cell.angle_alpha   90.00
_cell.angle_beta   90.00
_cell.angle_gamma   90.00
#
_symmetry.space_group_name_H-M   'P 1'
#
loop_
_entity.id
_entity.type
_entity.pdbx_description
1 polymer ?
#
loop_
_entity_poly.entity_id
_entity_poly.type
_entity_poly.pdbx_seq_one_letter_code
_entity_poly.pdbx_strand_id
1 'polypeptide(L)'
;TITVTATCNADGLTWDFMTVKFNELSCGSGPPVASPCKMCAAPTLKNEVAGVFDPATTDNSGACTKMTFVCKGSPGNTNIEFLEAGTSNSVLTDTDLGGARDGQITVTAECKADGSAWDFMTVDFDTLACSSAPPVVMPCKMCAVPAVTTANKGVWGQATTDDSGVCTTMTFTCKGRNANIDFGPVISDGDPSDIDPNPMSVAFKATCNQDGTGYELFGASFTTLVCDAS
;
A
#
# COMPACT_ATOMS: atom_id res chain seq x y z
N THR A 1 33.00 -13.94 40.89
CA THR A 1 33.51 -13.40 42.17
C THR A 1 34.03 -12.01 41.92
N ILE A 2 33.57 -11.01 42.67
CA ILE A 2 34.11 -9.66 42.64
C ILE A 2 34.91 -9.47 43.93
N THR A 3 36.17 -9.05 43.81
CA THR A 3 37.03 -8.75 44.96
C THR A 3 37.18 -7.24 45.07
N VAL A 4 36.70 -6.66 46.16
CA VAL A 4 36.86 -5.23 46.47
C VAL A 4 37.91 -5.11 47.57
N THR A 5 38.93 -4.27 47.36
CA THR A 5 39.95 -3.94 48.37
C THR A 5 39.72 -2.50 48.81
N ALA A 6 39.25 -2.29 50.03
CA ALA A 6 39.00 -0.98 50.62
C ALA A 6 39.85 -0.78 51.88
N THR A 7 40.13 0.47 52.23
CA THR A 7 40.92 0.84 53.42
C THR A 7 40.01 1.39 54.49
N CYS A 8 40.13 0.93 55.74
CA CYS A 8 39.39 1.50 56.86
C CYS A 8 39.99 2.87 57.23
N ASN A 9 39.13 3.87 57.41
CA ASN A 9 39.55 5.22 57.76
C ASN A 9 40.04 5.33 59.21
N ALA A 10 40.79 6.39 59.50
CA ALA A 10 41.40 6.63 60.81
C ALA A 10 40.37 6.77 61.96
N ASP A 11 39.12 7.11 61.64
CA ASP A 11 38.02 7.17 62.61
C ASP A 11 37.41 5.79 62.92
N GLY A 12 37.72 4.76 62.14
CA GLY A 12 37.18 3.41 62.29
C GLY A 12 35.69 3.28 61.95
N LEU A 13 35.07 4.30 61.36
CA LEU A 13 33.62 4.34 61.11
C LEU A 13 33.25 4.21 59.63
N THR A 14 34.21 4.41 58.73
CA THR A 14 33.98 4.36 57.28
C THR A 14 35.12 3.67 56.54
N TRP A 15 34.81 3.15 55.37
CA TRP A 15 35.76 2.54 54.43
C TRP A 15 35.93 3.45 53.20
N ASP A 16 37.17 3.62 52.78
CA ASP A 16 37.55 4.30 51.54
C ASP A 16 37.80 3.26 50.44
N PHE A 17 37.06 3.37 49.35
CA PHE A 17 37.35 2.68 48.09
C PHE A 17 37.47 3.72 46.98
N MET A 18 38.69 3.90 46.47
CA MET A 18 39.03 4.97 45.53
C MET A 18 38.68 6.35 46.11
N THR A 19 37.60 6.99 45.65
CA THR A 19 37.11 8.30 46.11
C THR A 19 35.78 8.23 46.84
N VAL A 20 35.25 7.02 47.07
CA VAL A 20 33.93 6.81 47.68
C VAL A 20 34.10 6.33 49.13
N LYS A 21 33.34 6.99 50.02
CA LYS A 21 33.20 6.64 51.44
C LYS A 21 31.93 5.85 51.65
N PHE A 22 32.02 4.72 52.33
CA PHE A 22 30.86 3.90 52.68
C PHE A 22 31.02 3.28 54.08
N ASN A 23 29.90 2.97 54.72
CA ASN A 23 29.83 2.31 56.03
C ASN A 23 29.26 0.89 55.93
N GLU A 24 28.61 0.55 54.82
CA GLU A 24 28.08 -0.79 54.54
C GLU A 24 28.37 -1.18 53.08
N LEU A 25 28.81 -2.42 52.87
CA LEU A 25 28.95 -3.03 51.55
C LEU A 25 28.02 -4.24 51.50
N SER A 26 27.00 -4.18 50.65
CA SER A 26 26.12 -5.32 50.41
C SER A 26 26.22 -5.75 48.95
N CYS A 27 26.21 -7.06 48.73
CA CYS A 27 25.88 -7.61 47.42
C CYS A 27 24.36 -7.50 47.25
N GLY A 28 23.87 -6.32 46.90
CA GLY A 28 22.45 -6.12 46.63
C GLY A 28 22.04 -6.77 45.31
N SER A 29 21.07 -7.68 45.35
CA SER A 29 20.17 -7.85 44.21
C SER A 29 19.25 -6.63 44.19
N GLY A 30 19.65 -5.57 43.50
CA GLY A 30 18.75 -4.44 43.23
C GLY A 30 17.46 -4.91 42.54
N PRO A 31 16.42 -4.05 42.40
CA PRO A 31 15.30 -4.34 41.50
C PRO A 31 15.90 -4.81 40.17
N PRO A 32 15.31 -5.83 39.50
CA PRO A 32 15.96 -6.57 38.42
C PRO A 32 16.64 -5.57 37.51
N VAL A 33 17.98 -5.53 37.58
CA VAL A 33 18.76 -4.80 36.61
C VAL A 33 18.33 -5.47 35.32
N ALA A 34 17.57 -4.76 34.49
CA ALA A 34 17.20 -5.25 33.17
C ALA A 34 18.50 -5.81 32.60
N SER A 35 18.52 -7.12 32.37
CA SER A 35 19.65 -7.82 31.78
C SER A 35 20.14 -6.93 30.63
N PRO A 36 21.45 -6.60 30.55
CA PRO A 36 21.92 -5.58 29.62
C PRO A 36 21.42 -5.98 28.25
N CYS A 37 20.50 -5.19 27.70
CA CYS A 37 19.77 -5.68 26.56
C CYS A 37 20.78 -5.87 25.44
N LYS A 38 20.81 -7.11 24.97
CA LYS A 38 21.86 -7.54 24.07
C LYS A 38 21.50 -7.04 22.69
N MET A 39 22.52 -6.92 21.85
CA MET A 39 22.28 -6.92 20.42
C MET A 39 21.87 -8.34 20.03
N CYS A 40 20.70 -8.48 19.44
CA CYS A 40 20.29 -9.73 18.81
C CYS A 40 21.23 -10.03 17.63
N ALA A 41 21.32 -11.29 17.23
CA ALA A 41 21.91 -11.59 15.93
C ALA A 41 21.18 -10.78 14.84
N ALA A 42 21.92 -10.30 13.84
CA ALA A 42 21.31 -9.60 12.72
C ALA A 42 20.26 -10.52 12.06
N PRO A 43 19.03 -10.02 11.81
CA PRO A 43 18.01 -10.83 11.18
C PRO A 43 18.41 -11.10 9.73
N THR A 44 17.93 -12.21 9.18
CA THR A 44 18.10 -12.50 7.75
C THR A 44 17.14 -11.63 6.95
N LEU A 45 17.63 -10.89 5.96
CA LEU A 45 16.79 -10.10 5.06
C LEU A 45 16.67 -10.82 3.71
N LYS A 46 15.43 -11.10 3.30
CA LYS A 46 15.11 -11.66 1.99
C LYS A 46 14.44 -10.60 1.14
N ASN A 47 15.01 -10.38 -0.04
CA ASN A 47 14.36 -9.60 -1.10
C ASN A 47 13.66 -10.59 -2.02
N GLU A 48 12.34 -10.50 -2.10
CA GLU A 48 11.48 -11.38 -2.89
C GLU A 48 10.66 -10.54 -3.85
N VAL A 49 10.27 -11.13 -5.00
CA VAL A 49 9.34 -10.54 -5.98
C VAL A 49 9.48 -9.01 -6.08
N ALA A 50 10.56 -8.50 -6.69
CA ALA A 50 10.84 -7.06 -6.89
C ALA A 50 10.87 -6.14 -5.64
N GLY A 51 10.56 -6.63 -4.44
CA GLY A 51 10.71 -5.92 -3.18
C GLY A 51 12.17 -5.89 -2.75
N VAL A 52 12.61 -4.74 -2.22
CA VAL A 52 14.00 -4.54 -1.80
C VAL A 52 14.04 -3.83 -0.45
N PHE A 53 14.80 -4.38 0.49
CA PHE A 53 15.18 -3.67 1.70
C PHE A 53 16.27 -2.63 1.42
N ASP A 54 16.08 -1.40 1.92
CA ASP A 54 17.19 -0.49 2.14
C ASP A 54 18.13 -1.03 3.24
N PRO A 55 19.36 -0.51 3.34
CA PRO A 55 20.21 -0.75 4.50
C PRO A 55 19.48 -0.40 5.80
N ALA A 56 19.38 -1.37 6.71
CA ALA A 56 18.76 -1.15 8.01
C ALA A 56 19.58 -0.17 8.85
N THR A 57 18.91 0.65 9.65
CA THR A 57 19.55 1.51 10.64
C THR A 57 19.44 0.91 12.03
N THR A 58 20.38 1.23 12.91
CA THR A 58 20.45 0.69 14.27
C THR A 58 20.53 1.81 15.28
N ASP A 59 19.72 1.73 16.33
CA ASP A 59 19.74 2.63 17.48
C ASP A 59 20.06 1.84 18.76
N ASN A 60 21.15 2.19 19.41
CA ASN A 60 21.64 1.59 20.66
C ASN A 60 21.57 2.57 21.85
N SER A 61 20.82 3.67 21.73
CA SER A 61 20.70 4.68 22.79
C SER A 61 19.80 4.26 23.94
N GLY A 62 18.91 3.29 23.71
CA GLY A 62 17.97 2.77 24.71
C GLY A 62 18.49 1.59 25.52
N ALA A 63 17.62 1.06 26.39
CA ALA A 63 17.91 -0.16 27.12
C ALA A 63 18.17 -1.31 26.15
N CYS A 64 17.36 -1.43 25.09
CA CYS A 64 17.41 -2.42 24.01
C CYS A 64 17.74 -1.82 22.65
N THR A 65 18.52 -2.57 21.87
CA THR A 65 18.81 -2.22 20.48
C THR A 65 17.53 -2.22 19.67
N LYS A 66 17.35 -1.16 18.88
CA LYS A 66 16.30 -1.06 17.87
C LYS A 66 16.92 -1.12 16.48
N MET A 67 16.24 -1.78 15.56
CA MET A 67 16.58 -1.74 14.13
C MET A 67 15.39 -1.29 13.32
N THR A 68 15.64 -0.37 12.40
CA THR A 68 14.63 0.10 11.46
C THR A 68 14.91 -0.48 10.08
N PHE A 69 13.90 -1.13 9.53
CA PHE A 69 13.90 -1.74 8.21
C PHE A 69 12.96 -0.98 7.30
N VAL A 70 13.39 -0.71 6.08
CA VAL A 70 12.57 -0.05 5.06
C VAL A 70 12.47 -0.98 3.86
N CYS A 71 11.30 -1.54 3.62
CA CYS A 71 10.99 -2.32 2.42
C CYS A 71 10.38 -1.41 1.37
N LYS A 72 10.94 -1.42 0.16
CA LYS A 72 10.47 -0.63 -0.97
C LYS A 72 10.00 -1.52 -2.12
N GLY A 73 9.02 -1.02 -2.84
CA GLY A 73 8.43 -1.67 -4.00
C GLY A 73 7.45 -0.77 -4.74
N SER A 74 6.53 -1.41 -5.46
CA SER A 74 5.43 -0.78 -6.18
C SER A 74 4.39 -0.21 -5.22
N PRO A 75 3.92 1.03 -5.42
CA PRO A 75 2.87 1.65 -4.60
C PRO A 75 1.65 0.76 -4.38
N GLY A 76 1.25 0.59 -3.12
CA GLY A 76 0.08 -0.20 -2.72
C GLY A 76 0.22 -1.72 -2.85
N ASN A 77 1.38 -2.24 -3.26
CA ASN A 77 1.64 -3.66 -3.47
C ASN A 77 2.94 -4.13 -2.79
N THR A 78 3.53 -3.32 -1.92
CA THR A 78 4.68 -3.69 -1.09
C THR A 78 4.20 -4.36 0.20
N ASN A 79 4.91 -5.41 0.64
CA ASN A 79 4.65 -6.10 1.90
C ASN A 79 5.94 -6.59 2.59
N ILE A 80 5.92 -6.61 3.92
CA ILE A 80 6.93 -7.24 4.78
C ILE A 80 6.30 -8.46 5.45
N GLU A 81 6.93 -9.62 5.32
CA GLU A 81 6.58 -10.84 6.03
C GLU A 81 7.61 -11.12 7.14
N PHE A 82 7.08 -11.42 8.33
CA PHE A 82 7.85 -11.80 9.51
C PHE A 82 7.92 -13.33 9.57
N LEU A 83 9.15 -13.84 9.55
CA LEU A 83 9.43 -15.26 9.54
C LEU A 83 10.20 -15.65 10.82
N GLU A 84 9.77 -16.72 11.47
CA GLU A 84 10.50 -17.37 12.56
C GLU A 84 10.79 -18.81 12.16
N ALA A 85 12.06 -19.22 12.21
CA ALA A 85 12.50 -20.54 11.74
C ALA A 85 12.02 -20.89 10.30
N GLY A 86 11.82 -19.86 9.46
CA GLY A 86 11.35 -20.01 8.08
C GLY A 86 9.84 -20.18 7.90
N THR A 87 9.05 -20.14 8.97
CA THR A 87 7.57 -20.13 8.90
C THR A 87 7.02 -18.72 9.04
N SER A 88 5.96 -18.43 8.27
CA SER A 88 5.31 -17.14 8.29
C SER A 88 4.46 -16.93 9.54
N ASN A 89 4.81 -15.88 10.29
CA ASN A 89 4.14 -15.48 11.51
C ASN A 89 3.18 -14.31 11.27
N SER A 90 3.51 -13.37 10.38
CA SER A 90 2.70 -12.19 10.08
C SER A 90 3.10 -11.53 8.77
N VAL A 91 2.17 -10.83 8.13
CA VAL A 91 2.43 -10.00 6.94
C VAL A 91 1.89 -8.59 7.18
N LEU A 92 2.71 -7.58 6.90
CA LEU A 92 2.32 -6.17 6.84
C LEU A 92 2.31 -5.70 5.40
N THR A 93 1.31 -4.90 5.07
CA THR A 93 1.15 -4.21 3.79
C THR A 93 1.41 -2.71 3.94
N ASP A 94 1.62 -2.04 2.81
CA ASP A 94 1.85 -0.59 2.67
C ASP A 94 0.88 0.29 3.49
N THR A 95 -0.33 -0.22 3.79
CA THR A 95 -1.36 0.52 4.51
C THR A 95 -1.50 0.20 6.00
N ASP A 96 -0.89 -0.88 6.49
CA ASP A 96 -1.21 -1.40 7.84
C ASP A 96 -0.67 -0.54 8.97
N LEU A 97 0.33 0.30 8.69
CA LEU A 97 0.93 1.23 9.66
C LEU A 97 0.39 2.66 9.52
N GLY A 98 -0.74 2.84 8.83
CA GLY A 98 -1.35 4.16 8.62
C GLY A 98 -0.55 5.08 7.68
N GLY A 99 0.40 4.53 6.94
CA GLY A 99 1.21 5.23 5.94
C GLY A 99 0.45 5.53 4.65
N ALA A 100 1.07 6.35 3.79
CA ALA A 100 0.59 6.56 2.44
C ALA A 100 0.78 5.28 1.61
N ARG A 101 -0.05 5.07 0.57
CA ARG A 101 0.19 4.02 -0.44
C ARG A 101 1.31 4.44 -1.38
N ASP A 102 2.53 4.56 -0.88
CA ASP A 102 3.70 5.04 -1.61
C ASP A 102 4.69 3.93 -1.97
N GLY A 103 4.39 2.69 -1.59
CA GLY A 103 5.20 1.52 -1.89
C GLY A 103 6.33 1.33 -0.89
N GLN A 104 6.24 1.94 0.29
CA GLN A 104 7.25 1.87 1.33
C GLN A 104 6.65 1.46 2.68
N ILE A 105 7.21 0.40 3.25
CA ILE A 105 6.90 -0.01 4.62
C ILE A 105 8.14 0.19 5.48
N THR A 106 7.97 0.93 6.58
CA THR A 106 9.01 1.12 7.59
C THR A 106 8.61 0.41 8.88
N VAL A 107 9.46 -0.51 9.34
CA VAL A 107 9.28 -1.27 10.58
C VAL A 107 10.45 -0.98 11.51
N THR A 108 10.17 -0.62 12.77
CA THR A 108 11.21 -0.52 13.81
C THR A 108 10.99 -1.63 14.82
N ALA A 109 11.86 -2.63 14.81
CA ALA A 109 11.84 -3.74 15.75
C ALA A 109 12.80 -3.50 16.92
N GLU A 110 12.51 -4.11 18.06
CA GLU A 110 13.32 -4.05 19.27
C GLU A 110 13.85 -5.45 19.61
N CYS A 111 15.14 -5.57 19.94
CA CYS A 111 15.69 -6.84 20.41
C CYS A 111 15.17 -7.14 21.82
N LYS A 112 14.76 -8.39 22.07
CA LYS A 112 14.30 -8.81 23.41
C LYS A 112 15.41 -8.71 24.46
N ALA A 113 15.01 -8.50 25.71
CA ALA A 113 15.91 -8.38 26.86
C ALA A 113 16.82 -9.60 27.07
N ASP A 114 16.39 -10.79 26.68
CA ASP A 114 17.19 -12.02 26.74
C ASP A 114 18.14 -12.20 25.54
N GLY A 115 17.99 -11.39 24.49
CA GLY A 115 18.75 -11.46 23.24
C GLY A 115 18.34 -12.61 22.32
N SER A 116 17.16 -13.21 22.52
CA SER A 116 16.72 -14.40 21.79
C SER A 116 16.17 -14.11 20.40
N ALA A 117 15.46 -13.01 20.21
CA ALA A 117 14.77 -12.66 18.96
C ALA A 117 14.51 -11.15 18.84
N TRP A 118 14.21 -10.70 17.61
CA TRP A 118 13.63 -9.40 17.35
C TRP A 118 12.13 -9.44 17.57
N ASP A 119 11.58 -8.42 18.23
CA ASP A 119 10.15 -8.24 18.45
C ASP A 119 9.64 -7.03 17.68
N PHE A 120 8.53 -7.20 16.98
CA PHE A 120 7.72 -6.10 16.49
C PHE A 120 6.26 -6.34 16.86
N MET A 121 5.68 -5.45 17.68
CA MET A 121 4.29 -5.55 18.11
C MET A 121 3.93 -6.95 18.65
N THR A 122 4.78 -7.56 19.48
CA THR A 122 4.61 -8.91 20.05
C THR A 122 4.80 -10.08 19.07
N VAL A 123 5.28 -9.80 17.85
CA VAL A 123 5.67 -10.82 16.86
C VAL A 123 7.18 -11.01 16.89
N ASP A 124 7.59 -12.23 17.20
CA ASP A 124 8.98 -12.65 17.16
C ASP A 124 9.40 -13.03 15.75
N PHE A 125 10.62 -12.67 15.37
CA PHE A 125 11.20 -13.06 14.08
C PHE A 125 12.72 -13.17 14.12
N ASP A 126 13.24 -14.01 13.22
CA ASP A 126 14.67 -14.11 12.90
C ASP A 126 14.96 -13.69 11.44
N THR A 127 13.91 -13.56 10.63
CA THR A 127 13.98 -13.29 9.21
C THR A 127 12.86 -12.33 8.81
N LEU A 128 13.16 -11.38 7.93
CA LEU A 128 12.18 -10.55 7.24
C LEU A 128 12.24 -10.81 5.75
N ALA A 129 11.09 -10.98 5.11
CA ALA A 129 10.98 -11.01 3.66
C ALA A 129 10.26 -9.75 3.17
N CYS A 130 10.91 -9.00 2.29
CA CYS A 130 10.32 -7.86 1.59
C CYS A 130 9.89 -8.33 0.22
N SER A 131 8.61 -8.17 -0.11
CA SER A 131 8.12 -8.43 -1.45
C SER A 131 7.29 -7.30 -2.00
N SER A 132 7.23 -7.23 -3.32
CA SER A 132 6.40 -6.28 -4.02
C SER A 132 5.86 -6.88 -5.30
N ALA A 133 4.58 -7.24 -5.30
CA ALA A 133 3.94 -7.57 -6.56
C ALA A 133 4.09 -6.38 -7.53
N PRO A 134 4.27 -6.63 -8.84
CA PRO A 134 4.19 -5.57 -9.83
C PRO A 134 2.92 -4.76 -9.59
N PRO A 135 2.90 -3.45 -9.90
CA PRO A 135 1.65 -2.71 -9.85
C PRO A 135 0.67 -3.50 -10.73
N VAL A 136 -0.46 -3.93 -10.17
CA VAL A 136 -1.52 -4.51 -10.99
C VAL A 136 -1.86 -3.45 -12.02
N VAL A 137 -1.49 -3.67 -13.28
CA VAL A 137 -1.86 -2.79 -14.39
C VAL A 137 -3.38 -2.85 -14.42
N MET A 138 -4.03 -1.84 -13.85
CA MET A 138 -5.47 -1.71 -13.87
C MET A 138 -5.79 -1.10 -15.23
N PRO A 139 -6.39 -1.85 -16.17
CA PRO A 139 -6.55 -1.33 -17.50
C PRO A 139 -7.57 -0.16 -17.45
N CYS A 140 -7.48 0.71 -18.44
CA CYS A 140 -7.61 2.15 -18.26
C CYS A 140 -8.05 2.81 -19.58
N LYS A 141 -7.87 4.12 -19.65
CA LYS A 141 -8.78 5.12 -19.13
C LYS A 141 -9.62 5.53 -20.35
N MET A 142 -9.09 5.52 -21.58
CA MET A 142 -9.78 5.84 -22.82
C MET A 142 -9.72 4.69 -23.83
N CYS A 143 -10.84 4.44 -24.48
CA CYS A 143 -10.99 3.37 -25.46
C CYS A 143 -10.92 3.98 -26.86
N ALA A 144 -10.78 3.17 -27.91
CA ALA A 144 -10.88 3.68 -29.27
C ALA A 144 -12.24 4.34 -29.47
N VAL A 145 -12.25 5.54 -30.08
CA VAL A 145 -13.49 6.26 -30.38
C VAL A 145 -14.39 5.33 -31.20
N PRO A 146 -15.64 5.07 -30.74
CA PRO A 146 -16.57 4.23 -31.47
C PRO A 146 -16.79 4.76 -32.88
N ALA A 147 -16.90 3.87 -33.87
CA ALA A 147 -17.27 4.26 -35.21
C ALA A 147 -18.72 4.78 -35.20
N VAL A 148 -18.91 6.05 -35.54
CA VAL A 148 -20.23 6.69 -35.56
C VAL A 148 -20.76 6.73 -36.99
N THR A 149 -22.04 6.40 -37.15
CA THR A 149 -22.76 6.50 -38.43
C THR A 149 -24.07 7.24 -38.24
N THR A 150 -24.63 7.78 -39.33
CA THR A 150 -25.92 8.49 -39.31
C THR A 150 -26.91 7.75 -40.19
N ALA A 151 -28.16 7.66 -39.74
CA ALA A 151 -29.31 7.14 -40.46
C ALA A 151 -30.38 8.24 -40.63
N ASN A 152 -31.18 8.14 -41.70
CA ASN A 152 -32.21 9.11 -42.08
C ASN A 152 -31.73 10.57 -42.00
N LYS A 153 -32.29 11.39 -41.09
CA LYS A 153 -31.96 12.82 -40.90
C LYS A 153 -31.17 13.09 -39.61
N GLY A 154 -30.66 12.06 -38.94
CA GLY A 154 -29.88 12.20 -37.70
C GLY A 154 -28.56 12.92 -37.93
N VAL A 155 -28.16 13.76 -36.99
CA VAL A 155 -26.88 14.49 -37.02
C VAL A 155 -26.16 14.35 -35.68
N TRP A 156 -24.92 13.86 -35.72
CA TRP A 156 -24.05 13.88 -34.54
C TRP A 156 -23.64 15.31 -34.18
N GLY A 157 -23.87 15.67 -32.92
CA GLY A 157 -23.19 16.78 -32.27
C GLY A 157 -21.73 16.43 -31.96
N GLN A 158 -20.97 17.45 -31.56
CA GLN A 158 -19.60 17.24 -31.13
C GLN A 158 -19.58 16.38 -29.85
N ALA A 159 -18.84 15.27 -29.90
CA ALA A 159 -18.62 14.45 -28.70
C ALA A 159 -17.72 15.21 -27.71
N THR A 160 -18.02 15.08 -26.42
CA THR A 160 -17.19 15.62 -25.34
C THR A 160 -16.55 14.49 -24.55
N THR A 161 -15.35 14.74 -24.02
CA THR A 161 -14.56 13.72 -23.33
C THR A 161 -14.18 14.26 -21.94
N ASP A 162 -14.34 13.43 -20.91
CA ASP A 162 -13.93 13.72 -19.54
C ASP A 162 -12.98 12.60 -19.07
N ASP A 163 -11.71 12.94 -18.94
CA ASP A 163 -10.58 12.07 -18.59
C ASP A 163 -10.11 12.25 -17.14
N SER A 164 -10.89 12.95 -16.31
CA SER A 164 -10.50 13.27 -14.93
C SER A 164 -10.39 12.03 -14.02
N GLY A 165 -11.25 11.01 -14.21
CA GLY A 165 -11.27 9.76 -13.41
C GLY A 165 -10.56 8.58 -14.08
N VAL A 166 -10.22 7.51 -13.33
CA VAL A 166 -9.44 6.31 -13.77
C VAL A 166 -9.89 5.70 -15.11
N CYS A 167 -11.16 5.90 -15.50
CA CYS A 167 -11.64 5.75 -16.87
C CYS A 167 -12.25 7.05 -17.44
N THR A 168 -11.76 7.46 -18.61
CA THR A 168 -12.33 8.39 -19.56
C THR A 168 -13.75 8.03 -19.88
N THR A 169 -14.55 9.08 -19.89
CA THR A 169 -15.91 9.05 -20.35
C THR A 169 -16.09 9.91 -21.59
N MET A 170 -16.88 9.45 -22.54
CA MET A 170 -17.28 10.21 -23.73
C MET A 170 -18.78 10.45 -23.69
N THR A 171 -19.19 11.68 -23.95
CA THR A 171 -20.59 12.03 -24.15
C THR A 171 -20.84 12.22 -25.64
N PHE A 172 -21.77 11.46 -26.20
CA PHE A 172 -22.21 11.58 -27.59
C PHE A 172 -23.58 12.25 -27.63
N THR A 173 -23.86 13.02 -28.66
CA THR A 173 -25.13 13.72 -28.83
C THR A 173 -25.66 13.51 -30.24
N CYS A 174 -26.85 12.94 -30.40
CA CYS A 174 -27.56 12.84 -31.67
C CYS A 174 -28.65 13.90 -31.73
N LYS A 175 -28.82 14.56 -32.88
CA LYS A 175 -29.79 15.64 -33.11
C LYS A 175 -30.69 15.33 -34.30
N GLY A 176 -31.91 15.85 -34.24
CA GLY A 176 -32.94 15.69 -35.25
C GLY A 176 -34.32 15.55 -34.59
N ARG A 177 -35.40 15.66 -35.38
CA ARG A 177 -36.74 15.41 -34.84
C ARG A 177 -36.87 13.91 -34.55
N ASN A 178 -37.21 13.57 -33.31
CA ASN A 178 -37.22 12.19 -32.81
C ASN A 178 -35.83 11.53 -32.89
N ALA A 179 -34.80 12.21 -32.37
CA ALA A 179 -33.43 11.71 -32.39
C ALA A 179 -33.25 10.46 -31.52
N ASN A 180 -32.63 9.41 -32.06
CA ASN A 180 -32.32 8.14 -31.38
C ASN A 180 -30.84 7.72 -31.58
N ILE A 181 -30.29 6.92 -30.64
CA ILE A 181 -28.94 6.36 -30.73
C ILE A 181 -28.96 4.84 -30.56
N ASP A 182 -28.43 4.12 -31.56
CA ASP A 182 -28.35 2.65 -31.58
C ASP A 182 -26.91 2.12 -31.47
N PHE A 183 -26.73 0.95 -30.86
CA PHE A 183 -25.44 0.34 -30.53
C PHE A 183 -25.24 -1.01 -31.25
N GLY A 184 -24.99 -1.01 -32.58
CA GLY A 184 -24.67 -2.23 -33.33
C GLY A 184 -25.05 -2.21 -34.82
N PRO A 185 -24.77 -3.29 -35.59
CA PRO A 185 -25.10 -3.36 -37.01
C PRO A 185 -26.61 -3.58 -37.17
N VAL A 186 -27.34 -2.47 -37.20
CA VAL A 186 -28.73 -2.28 -37.66
C VAL A 186 -29.57 -3.56 -37.72
N ILE A 187 -30.33 -3.83 -36.67
CA ILE A 187 -31.69 -4.31 -36.87
C ILE A 187 -32.55 -3.08 -36.58
N SER A 188 -33.15 -2.52 -37.63
CA SER A 188 -34.26 -1.58 -37.47
C SER A 188 -35.38 -2.33 -36.77
N ASP A 189 -35.35 -2.33 -35.45
CA ASP A 189 -36.52 -2.48 -34.62
C ASP A 189 -37.29 -1.17 -34.80
N GLY A 190 -38.29 -1.19 -35.68
CA GLY A 190 -39.22 -0.09 -35.78
C GLY A 190 -40.09 -0.05 -34.54
N ASP A 191 -39.61 0.54 -33.44
CA ASP A 191 -40.45 1.09 -32.39
C ASP A 191 -39.68 2.19 -31.60
N PRO A 192 -40.06 3.47 -31.73
CA PRO A 192 -39.44 4.59 -31.02
C PRO A 192 -39.99 4.75 -29.59
N SER A 193 -40.09 3.66 -28.83
CA SER A 193 -40.70 3.69 -27.49
C SER A 193 -39.67 3.56 -26.37
N ASP A 194 -38.77 4.55 -26.25
CA ASP A 194 -38.52 5.28 -25.01
C ASP A 194 -37.29 6.21 -25.14
N ILE A 195 -37.54 7.47 -25.50
CA ILE A 195 -37.20 8.68 -24.74
C ILE A 195 -37.70 9.89 -25.54
N ASP A 196 -38.81 10.47 -25.06
CA ASP A 196 -39.44 11.75 -25.43
C ASP A 196 -40.07 11.82 -26.86
N PRO A 197 -41.35 12.23 -27.03
CA PRO A 197 -41.97 12.38 -28.35
C PRO A 197 -41.54 13.63 -29.13
N ASN A 198 -40.57 14.44 -28.66
CA ASN A 198 -39.99 15.54 -29.45
C ASN A 198 -38.57 16.02 -29.02
N PRO A 199 -37.61 15.16 -28.62
CA PRO A 199 -36.26 15.62 -28.38
C PRO A 199 -35.64 15.95 -29.73
N MET A 200 -35.32 17.23 -29.92
CA MET A 200 -34.46 17.68 -31.01
C MET A 200 -33.00 17.21 -30.81
N SER A 201 -32.69 16.60 -29.66
CA SER A 201 -31.37 16.12 -29.25
C SER A 201 -31.46 15.06 -28.15
N VAL A 202 -30.74 13.95 -28.31
CA VAL A 202 -30.49 12.94 -27.26
C VAL A 202 -28.99 12.85 -27.01
N ALA A 203 -28.57 12.70 -25.74
CA ALA A 203 -27.15 12.57 -25.38
C ALA A 203 -26.93 11.43 -24.38
N PHE A 204 -25.81 10.71 -24.51
CA PHE A 204 -25.43 9.65 -23.58
C PHE A 204 -23.95 9.70 -23.25
N LYS A 205 -23.59 9.28 -22.04
CA LYS A 205 -22.21 9.20 -21.53
C LYS A 205 -21.79 7.73 -21.43
N ALA A 206 -20.66 7.36 -22.02
CA ALA A 206 -20.07 6.02 -21.91
C ALA A 206 -18.65 6.09 -21.36
N THR A 207 -18.25 5.08 -20.62
CA THR A 207 -16.95 4.99 -19.95
C THR A 207 -16.10 3.94 -20.66
N CYS A 208 -14.81 4.19 -20.88
CA CYS A 208 -13.93 3.16 -21.40
C CYS A 208 -13.89 1.97 -20.43
N ASN A 209 -14.03 0.78 -20.98
CA ASN A 209 -13.94 -0.43 -20.18
C ASN A 209 -12.56 -0.64 -19.59
N GLN A 210 -12.52 -1.46 -18.55
CA GLN A 210 -11.28 -1.72 -17.84
C GLN A 210 -10.24 -2.24 -18.83
N ASP A 211 -10.49 -3.27 -19.63
CA ASP A 211 -9.47 -3.84 -20.54
C ASP A 211 -9.03 -2.95 -21.73
N GLY A 212 -9.62 -1.75 -21.90
CA GLY A 212 -9.28 -0.79 -22.93
C GLY A 212 -9.75 -1.16 -24.34
N THR A 213 -10.61 -2.16 -24.48
CA THR A 213 -11.06 -2.69 -25.78
C THR A 213 -12.31 -1.99 -26.34
N GLY A 214 -13.08 -1.26 -25.52
CA GLY A 214 -14.30 -0.59 -25.99
C GLY A 214 -15.00 0.27 -24.93
N TYR A 215 -15.86 1.18 -25.37
CA TYR A 215 -16.69 1.94 -24.43
C TYR A 215 -17.82 1.07 -23.92
N GLU A 216 -18.16 1.21 -22.65
CA GLU A 216 -19.21 0.44 -22.01
C GLU A 216 -20.45 1.28 -21.76
N LEU A 217 -21.60 0.66 -22.04
CA LEU A 217 -22.91 1.14 -21.63
C LEU A 217 -23.70 -0.06 -21.08
N PHE A 218 -24.24 0.07 -19.87
CA PHE A 218 -24.97 -1.01 -19.18
C PHE A 218 -24.24 -2.37 -19.13
N GLY A 219 -22.90 -2.36 -19.10
CA GLY A 219 -22.06 -3.57 -19.04
C GLY A 219 -21.84 -4.27 -20.37
N ALA A 220 -22.28 -3.69 -21.49
CA ALA A 220 -21.92 -4.15 -22.83
C ALA A 220 -20.87 -3.21 -23.43
N SER A 221 -19.77 -3.78 -23.93
CA SER A 221 -18.78 -3.01 -24.70
C SER A 221 -19.26 -2.82 -26.12
N PHE A 222 -19.11 -1.60 -26.64
CA PHE A 222 -19.44 -1.25 -27.99
C PHE A 222 -18.30 -0.51 -28.66
N THR A 223 -18.24 -0.68 -29.98
CA THR A 223 -17.24 -0.03 -30.84
C THR A 223 -17.90 0.71 -32.00
N THR A 224 -19.24 0.69 -32.10
CA THR A 224 -20.02 1.34 -33.16
C THR A 224 -21.30 1.98 -32.63
N LEU A 225 -21.71 3.12 -33.19
CA LEU A 225 -22.94 3.85 -32.88
C LEU A 225 -23.65 4.31 -34.14
N VAL A 226 -24.98 4.41 -34.09
CA VAL A 226 -25.82 5.00 -35.15
C VAL A 226 -26.66 6.12 -34.55
N CYS A 227 -26.77 7.26 -35.23
CA CYS A 227 -27.69 8.35 -34.89
C CYS A 227 -28.79 8.43 -35.94
N ASP A 228 -30.06 8.31 -35.52
CA ASP A 228 -31.24 8.34 -36.40
C ASP A 228 -32.20 9.48 -36.01
N ALA A 229 -32.93 10.05 -36.99
CA ALA A 229 -34.01 11.01 -36.79
C ALA A 229 -34.98 11.07 -38.00
N SER A 230 -36.25 11.47 -37.76
CA SER A 230 -37.37 11.48 -38.75
C SER A 230 -37.73 12.87 -39.31
#